data_AF-A0A0Q6QGP3-F1
#
_entry.id   AF-A0A0Q6QGP3-F1
#
_cell.length_a   1.000
_cell.length_b   1.000
_cell.length_c   1.000
_cell.angle_alpha   90.00
_cell.angle_beta   90.00
_cell.angle_gamma   90.00
#
_symmetry.space_group_name_H-M   'P 1'
#
loop_
_entity.id
_entity.type
_entity.pdbx_description
1 polymer ?
#
loop_
_entity_poly.entity_id
_entity_poly.type
_entity_poly.pdbx_seq_one_letter_code
_entity_poly.pdbx_strand_id
1 'polypeptide(L)' 'MSAPELFQAMIVGLESAGLTRSEIAQRAGISRMTVWRLAVGDGRQPAYQTIQRIEALKAKVSRP' A
#
# COMPACT_ATOMS: atom_id res chain seq x y z
N MET A 1 -9.40 -0.70 -14.47
CA MET A 1 -8.92 -0.84 -13.09
C MET A 1 -9.45 0.33 -12.28
N SER A 2 -10.27 0.07 -11.28
CA SER A 2 -10.81 1.06 -10.35
C SER A 2 -9.74 1.51 -9.34
N ALA A 3 -9.96 2.65 -8.68
CA ALA A 3 -9.02 3.11 -7.65
C ALA A 3 -8.79 2.06 -6.53
N PRO A 4 -9.83 1.38 -5.99
CA PRO A 4 -9.63 0.28 -5.04
C PRO A 4 -8.73 -0.86 -5.55
N GLU A 5 -8.90 -1.29 -6.79
CA GLU A 5 -8.09 -2.35 -7.41
C GLU A 5 -6.62 -1.93 -7.56
N LEU A 6 -6.36 -0.64 -7.86
CA LEU A 6 -5.00 -0.11 -7.90
C LEU A 6 -4.31 -0.23 -6.53
N PHE A 7 -5.00 0.15 -5.46
CA PHE A 7 -4.41 0.10 -4.12
C PHE A 7 -4.13 -1.33 -3.67
N GLN A 8 -5.07 -2.23 -3.93
CA GLN A 8 -4.88 -3.64 -3.66
C GLN A 8 -3.65 -4.19 -4.42
N ALA A 9 -3.52 -3.88 -5.71
CA ALA A 9 -2.38 -4.31 -6.50
C ALA A 9 -1.04 -3.74 -5.99
N MET A 10 -1.02 -2.53 -5.45
CA MET A 10 0.18 -1.97 -4.82
C MET A 10 0.57 -2.71 -3.54
N ILE A 11 -0.40 -3.03 -2.68
CA ILE A 11 -0.13 -3.82 -1.47
C ILE A 11 0.37 -5.21 -1.82
N VAL A 12 -0.29 -5.90 -2.77
CA VAL A 12 0.14 -7.21 -3.25
C VAL A 12 1.57 -7.15 -3.82
N GLY A 13 1.91 -6.10 -4.57
CA GLY A 13 3.26 -5.92 -5.09
C GLY A 13 4.33 -5.78 -3.99
N LEU A 14 4.02 -5.11 -2.89
CA LEU A 14 4.90 -4.98 -1.74
C LEU A 14 5.01 -6.30 -0.95
N GLU A 15 3.90 -7.03 -0.82
CA GLU A 15 3.89 -8.38 -0.21
C GLU A 15 4.74 -9.37 -1.02
N SER A 16 4.64 -9.34 -2.34
CA SER A 16 5.47 -10.16 -3.25
C SER A 16 6.96 -9.80 -3.18
N ALA A 17 7.30 -8.60 -2.72
CA ALA A 17 8.67 -8.19 -2.43
C ALA A 17 9.14 -8.60 -1.01
N GLY A 18 8.34 -9.37 -0.28
CA GLY A 18 8.67 -9.93 1.02
C GLY A 18 8.28 -9.07 2.22
N LEU A 19 7.58 -7.94 2.02
CA LEU A 19 7.15 -7.10 3.14
C LEU A 19 5.83 -7.61 3.72
N THR A 20 5.75 -7.69 5.04
CA THR A 20 4.47 -7.90 5.73
C THR A 20 3.63 -6.62 5.75
N ARG A 21 2.30 -6.73 5.91
CA ARG A 21 1.42 -5.55 6.06
C ARG A 21 1.82 -4.62 7.21
N SER A 22 2.36 -5.18 8.29
CA SER A 22 2.88 -4.41 9.42
C SER A 22 4.11 -3.59 9.05
N GLU A 23 5.03 -4.17 8.28
CA GLU A 23 6.19 -3.44 7.76
C GLU A 23 5.79 -2.42 6.71
N ILE A 24 4.82 -2.72 5.84
CA ILE A 24 4.28 -1.75 4.89
C ILE A 24 3.72 -0.54 5.65
N ALA A 25 2.92 -0.77 6.69
CA ALA A 25 2.38 0.29 7.53
C ALA A 25 3.49 1.14 8.17
N GLN A 26 4.48 0.50 8.77
CA GLN A 26 5.61 1.16 9.42
C GLN A 26 6.46 1.97 8.42
N ARG A 27 6.82 1.38 7.28
CA ARG A 27 7.71 1.99 6.28
C ARG A 27 7.00 3.07 5.45
N ALA A 28 5.69 2.94 5.23
CA ALA A 28 4.89 3.95 4.56
C ALA A 28 4.38 5.05 5.52
N GLY A 29 4.49 4.86 6.84
CA GLY A 29 4.01 5.85 7.81
C GLY A 29 2.48 5.98 7.82
N ILE A 30 1.76 4.87 7.69
CA ILE A 30 0.29 4.80 7.72
C ILE A 30 -0.17 3.74 8.72
N SER A 31 -1.43 3.81 9.15
CA SER A 31 -1.94 2.83 10.12
C SER A 31 -2.05 1.42 9.53
N ARG A 32 -1.86 0.38 10.37
CA ARG A 32 -2.07 -1.02 9.95
C ARG A 32 -3.50 -1.26 9.45
N MET A 33 -4.49 -0.60 10.06
CA MET A 33 -5.89 -0.66 9.63
C MET A 33 -6.07 -0.08 8.22
N THR A 34 -5.39 1.03 7.92
CA THR A 34 -5.39 1.62 6.57
C THR A 34 -4.81 0.62 5.56
N VAL A 35 -3.67 -0.01 5.85
CA VAL A 35 -3.08 -1.04 4.97
C VAL A 35 -4.05 -2.20 4.75
N TRP A 36 -4.72 -2.66 5.81
CA TRP A 36 -5.66 -3.78 5.70
C TRP A 36 -6.86 -3.44 4.81
N ARG A 37 -7.46 -2.25 4.98
CA ARG A 37 -8.54 -1.76 4.12
C ARG A 37 -8.13 -1.67 2.65
N LEU A 38 -6.92 -1.18 2.38
CA LEU A 38 -6.38 -1.09 1.02
C LEU A 38 -6.13 -2.48 0.42
N ALA A 39 -5.66 -3.43 1.22
CA ALA A 39 -5.41 -4.81 0.78
C ALA A 39 -6.68 -5.56 0.38
N VAL A 40 -7.82 -5.24 0.99
CA VAL A 40 -9.12 -5.88 0.71
C VAL A 40 -10.03 -5.06 -0.21
N GLY A 41 -9.55 -3.93 -0.73
CA GLY A 41 -10.34 -3.06 -1.61
C GLY A 41 -11.44 -2.25 -0.90
N ASP A 42 -11.47 -2.24 0.44
CA ASP A 42 -12.43 -1.48 1.27
C ASP A 42 -11.93 -0.05 1.59
N GLY A 43 -10.96 0.44 0.82
CA GLY A 43 -10.52 1.83 0.87
C GLY A 43 -11.49 2.73 0.12
N ARG A 44 -12.57 3.20 0.76
CA ARG A 44 -13.34 4.36 0.24
C ARG A 44 -12.36 5.52 0.07
N GLN A 45 -11.96 5.79 -1.17
CA GLN A 45 -11.00 6.83 -1.59
C GLN A 45 -9.95 7.20 -0.51
N PRO A 46 -8.85 6.43 -0.36
CA PRO A 46 -7.78 6.84 0.53
C PRO A 46 -7.31 8.25 0.19
N ALA A 47 -6.99 9.03 1.23
CA ALA A 47 -6.47 10.38 1.05
C ALA A 47 -5.22 10.35 0.15
N TYR A 48 -5.08 11.35 -0.72
CA TYR A 48 -3.96 11.45 -1.67
C TYR A 48 -2.59 11.21 -1.02
N GLN A 49 -2.38 11.71 0.19
CA GLN A 49 -1.14 11.51 0.95
C GLN A 49 -0.86 10.04 1.29
N THR A 50 -1.90 9.23 1.53
CA THR A 50 -1.76 7.77 1.75
C THR A 50 -1.28 7.08 0.48
N ILE A 51 -1.80 7.51 -0.67
CA ILE A 51 -1.43 6.98 -1.99
C ILE A 51 0.05 7.26 -2.26
N GLN A 52 0.47 8.53 -2.13
CA GLN A 52 1.85 8.92 -2.37
C GLN A 52 2.85 8.18 -1.47
N ARG A 53 2.48 7.92 -0.20
CA ARG A 53 3.33 7.15 0.73
C ARG A 53 3.55 5.71 0.27
N ILE A 54 2.51 5.05 -0.23
CA ILE A 54 2.60 3.66 -0.73
C ILE A 54 3.38 3.62 -2.05
N GLU A 55 3.14 4.56 -2.96
CA GLU A 55 3.89 4.68 -4.21
C GLU A 55 5.38 4.90 -3.95
N ALA A 56 5.70 5.82 -3.04
CA ALA A 56 7.08 6.09 -2.65
C ALA A 56 7.76 4.86 -2.02
N LEU A 57 7.03 4.08 -1.21
CA LEU A 57 7.57 2.83 -0.67
C LEU A 57 7.82 1.81 -1.78
N LYS A 58 6.87 1.62 -2.71
CA LYS A 58 7.01 0.70 -3.84
C LYS A 58 8.21 1.06 -4.71
N ALA A 59 8.38 2.35 -5.02
CA ALA A 59 9.53 2.82 -5.81
C ALA A 59 10.88 2.53 -5.13
N LYS A 60 10.95 2.55 -3.80
CA LYS A 60 12.16 2.19 -3.04
C LYS A 60 12.42 0.69 -3.04
N VAL A 61 11.37 -0.13 -2.95
CA VAL A 61 11.47 -1.60 -2.89
C VAL A 61 11.74 -2.21 -4.27
N SER A 62 11.25 -1.60 -5.35
CA SER A 62 11.44 -2.09 -6.72
C SER A 62 12.77 -1.66 -7.36
N ARG A 63 13.61 -0.90 -6.66
CA ARG A 63 14.94 -0.51 -7.15
C ARG A 63 15.93 -1.61 -6.75
N PRO A 64 16.63 -2.26 -7.70
CA PRO A 64 17.62 -3.30 -7.40
C PRO A 64 18.80 -2.75 -6.60
#